data_AF-A0A211ZEZ6-F1
#
_entry.id   AF-A0A211ZEZ6-F1
#
_cell.length_a   1.000
_cell.length_b   1.000
_cell.length_c   1.000
_cell.angle_alpha   90.00
_cell.angle_beta   90.00
_cell.angle_gamma   90.00
#
_symmetry.space_group_name_H-M   'P 1'
#
loop_
_entity.id
_entity.type
_entity.pdbx_description
1 polymer ?
#
loop_
_entity_poly.entity_id
_entity_poly.type
_entity_poly.pdbx_seq_one_letter_code
_entity_poly.pdbx_strand_id
1 'polypeptide(L)' 'MAAGFRIAVELLAAIVVGAGIGWGLDQWLGTRPWLLILFFILGAVAGLMNVYRTGVELDRAAKAKRAADQAERNRGGR' A
#
# COMPACT_ATOMS: atom_id res chain seq x y z
N MET A 1 9.26 12.89 -0.65
CA MET A 1 8.48 12.25 -1.73
C MET A 1 7.00 12.43 -1.42
N ALA A 2 6.16 12.74 -2.41
CA ALA A 2 4.71 12.88 -2.19
C ALA A 2 4.13 11.53 -1.67
N ALA A 3 3.31 11.55 -0.61
CA ALA A 3 2.76 10.32 0.00
C ALA A 3 2.04 9.40 -1.02
N GLY A 4 1.40 10.00 -2.04
CA GLY A 4 0.78 9.26 -3.14
C GLY A 4 1.76 8.47 -4.01
N PHE A 5 3.01 8.94 -4.19
CA PHE A 5 4.02 8.22 -4.96
C PHE A 5 4.43 6.92 -4.26
N ARG A 6 4.64 6.97 -2.94
CA ARG A 6 4.95 5.78 -2.14
C ARG A 6 3.84 4.73 -2.24
N ILE A 7 2.59 5.17 -2.08
CA ILE A 7 1.40 4.33 -2.19
C ILE A 7 1.32 3.66 -3.58
N ALA A 8 1.58 4.43 -4.64
CA ALA A 8 1.59 3.90 -6.00
C ALA A 8 2.70 2.86 -6.21
N VAL A 9 3.91 3.13 -5.71
CA VAL A 9 5.04 2.19 -5.79
C VAL A 9 4.76 0.91 -5.00
N GLU A 10 4.14 0.99 -3.83
CA GLU A 10 3.76 -0.18 -3.02
C GLU A 10 2.74 -1.08 -3.75
N LEU A 11 1.74 -0.49 -4.43
CA LEU A 11 0.79 -1.25 -5.25
C LEU A 11 1.48 -1.91 -6.45
N LEU A 12 2.28 -1.14 -7.18
CA LEU A 12 3.00 -1.64 -8.36
C LEU A 12 3.96 -2.77 -7.97
N ALA A 13 4.69 -2.60 -6.86
CA ALA A 13 5.60 -3.62 -6.35
C ALA A 13 4.85 -4.92 -6.02
N ALA A 14 3.72 -4.83 -5.31
CA ALA A 14 2.93 -6.01 -4.95
C ALA A 14 2.40 -6.77 -6.18
N ILE A 15 1.93 -6.04 -7.19
CA ILE A 15 1.44 -6.63 -8.46
C ILE A 15 2.58 -7.28 -9.23
N VAL A 16 3.71 -6.58 -9.41
CA VAL A 16 4.87 -7.08 -10.15
C VAL A 16 5.45 -8.33 -9.48
N VAL A 17 5.56 -8.33 -8.16
CA VAL A 17 6.03 -9.49 -7.39
C VAL A 17 5.06 -10.66 -7.51
N GLY A 18 3.75 -10.44 -7.32
CA GLY A 18 2.74 -11.50 -7.45
C GLY A 18 2.72 -12.10 -8.86
N ALA A 19 2.67 -11.25 -9.89
CA ALA A 19 2.68 -11.70 -11.27
C ALA A 19 3.99 -12.42 -11.64
N GLY A 20 5.14 -11.92 -11.17
CA GLY A 20 6.46 -12.53 -11.41
C GLY A 20 6.57 -13.92 -10.79
N ILE A 21 6.15 -14.07 -9.53
CA ILE A 21 6.12 -15.37 -8.84
C ILE A 21 5.17 -16.33 -9.54
N GLY A 22 3.95 -15.87 -9.83
CA GLY A 22 2.93 -16.67 -10.50
C GLY A 22 3.39 -17.17 -11.86
N TRP A 23 4.00 -16.30 -12.67
CA TRP A 23 4.55 -16.65 -13.98
C TRP A 23 5.72 -17.64 -13.91
N GLY A 24 6.63 -17.47 -12.94
CA GLY A 24 7.76 -18.37 -12.73
C GLY A 24 7.32 -19.76 -12.29
N LEU A 25 6.35 -19.85 -11.36
CA LEU A 25 5.79 -21.12 -10.92
C LEU A 25 5.01 -21.81 -12.04
N ASP A 26 4.24 -21.05 -12.79
CA ASP A 26 3.49 -21.56 -13.95
C ASP A 26 4.42 -22.16 -15.01
N GLN A 27 5.63 -21.61 -15.21
CA GLN A 27 6.64 -22.24 -16.08
C GLN A 27 7.15 -23.55 -15.53
N TRP A 28 7.44 -23.58 -14.25
CA TRP A 28 8.11 -24.72 -13.64
C TRP A 28 7.17 -25.92 -13.50
N LEU A 29 5.89 -25.65 -13.20
CA LEU A 29 4.86 -26.67 -12.96
C LEU A 29 4.00 -26.96 -14.19
N GLY A 30 4.10 -26.15 -15.26
CA GLY A 30 3.31 -26.32 -16.49
C GLY A 30 1.82 -25.99 -16.32
N THR A 31 1.42 -25.36 -15.21
CA THR A 31 0.02 -25.07 -14.82
C THR A 31 -0.58 -23.83 -15.48
N ARG A 32 0.04 -23.32 -16.54
CA ARG A 32 -0.28 -22.02 -17.14
C ARG A 32 -1.74 -21.91 -17.60
N PRO A 33 -2.49 -20.83 -17.23
CA PRO A 33 -2.10 -19.64 -16.45
C PRO A 33 -2.66 -19.62 -15.01
N TRP A 34 -2.88 -20.76 -14.37
CA TRP A 34 -3.62 -20.83 -13.10
C TRP A 34 -2.89 -20.19 -11.93
N LEU A 35 -1.59 -20.44 -11.76
CA LEU A 35 -0.84 -19.87 -10.65
C LEU A 35 -0.61 -18.37 -10.85
N LEU A 36 -0.44 -17.91 -12.09
CA LEU A 36 -0.38 -16.48 -12.39
C LEU A 36 -1.66 -15.77 -11.91
N ILE A 37 -2.84 -16.29 -12.22
CA ILE A 37 -4.11 -15.67 -11.78
C ILE A 37 -4.21 -15.66 -10.25
N LEU A 38 -3.90 -16.78 -9.60
CA LEU A 38 -3.94 -16.89 -8.15
C LEU A 38 -2.99 -15.89 -7.47
N PHE A 39 -1.72 -15.87 -7.87
CA PHE A 39 -0.72 -14.98 -7.29
C PHE A 39 -0.93 -13.52 -7.67
N PHE A 40 -1.53 -13.22 -8.82
CA PHE A 40 -1.94 -11.87 -9.18
C PHE A 40 -3.01 -11.35 -8.23
N ILE A 41 -4.06 -12.13 -7.96
CA ILE A 41 -5.11 -11.76 -7.00
C ILE A 41 -4.51 -11.59 -5.60
N LEU A 42 -3.68 -12.53 -5.15
CA LEU A 42 -3.01 -12.43 -3.85
C LEU A 42 -2.12 -11.19 -3.75
N GLY A 43 -1.34 -10.90 -4.79
CA GLY A 43 -0.50 -9.71 -4.88
C GLY A 43 -1.32 -8.42 -4.85
N ALA A 44 -2.43 -8.37 -5.59
CA ALA A 44 -3.34 -7.22 -5.59
C ALA A 44 -3.98 -7.00 -4.22
N VAL A 45 -4.45 -8.05 -3.55
CA VAL A 45 -5.01 -7.96 -2.19
C VAL A 45 -3.94 -7.50 -1.19
N ALA A 46 -2.74 -8.05 -1.24
CA ALA A 46 -1.63 -7.64 -0.37
C ALA A 46 -1.25 -6.17 -0.59
N GLY A 47 -1.16 -5.74 -1.85
CA GLY A 47 -0.89 -4.34 -2.20
C GLY A 47 -1.98 -3.41 -1.67
N LEU A 48 -3.25 -3.76 -1.87
CA LEU A 48 -4.39 -2.95 -1.41
C LEU A 48 -4.44 -2.86 0.11
N MET A 49 -4.17 -3.96 0.82
CA MET A 49 -4.06 -3.97 2.29
C MET A 49 -2.95 -3.03 2.79
N ASN A 50 -1.80 -3.02 2.11
CA ASN A 50 -0.69 -2.15 2.49
C ASN A 50 -1.06 -0.67 2.28
N VAL A 51 -1.68 -0.34 1.15
CA VAL A 51 -2.16 1.03 0.88
C VAL A 51 -3.20 1.48 1.88
N TYR A 52 -4.17 0.63 2.20
CA TYR A 52 -5.20 0.96 3.17
C TYR A 52 -4.58 1.28 4.53
N ARG A 53 -3.62 0.47 4.98
CA ARG A 53 -2.89 0.70 6.24
C ARG A 53 -2.15 2.04 6.21
N THR A 54 -1.40 2.31 5.14
CA THR A 54 -0.67 3.57 4.97
C THR A 54 -1.62 4.77 4.93
N GLY A 55 -2.77 4.66 4.27
CA GLY A 55 -3.79 5.70 4.23
C GLY A 55 -4.37 6.03 5.62
N VAL A 56 -4.67 5.00 6.41
CA VAL A 56 -5.14 5.15 7.79
C VAL A 56 -4.09 5.80 8.68
N GLU A 57 -2.81 5.42 8.55
CA GLU A 57 -1.70 6.05 9.29
C GLU A 57 -1.54 7.53 8.94
N LEU A 58 -1.63 7.88 7.66
CA LEU A 58 -1.53 9.27 7.19
C LEU A 58 -2.68 10.14 7.74
N ASP A 59 -3.91 9.62 7.75
CA ASP A 59 -5.07 10.34 8.33
C ASP A 59 -4.89 10.57 9.84
N ARG A 60 -4.44 9.55 10.58
CA ARG A 60 -4.15 9.66 12.02
C ARG A 60 -3.07 10.69 12.31
N ALA A 61 -1.97 10.65 11.55
CA ALA A 61 -0.89 11.61 11.67
C ALA A 61 -1.35 13.04 11.36
N ALA A 62 -2.19 13.22 10.34
CA ALA A 62 -2.77 14.52 9.99
C ALA A 62 -3.68 15.06 11.09
N LYS A 63 -4.53 14.24 11.69
CA LYS A 63 -5.39 14.61 12.83
C LYS A 63 -4.58 14.99 14.07
N ALA A 64 -3.57 14.18 14.42
CA ALA A 64 -2.68 14.45 15.54
C ALA A 64 -1.94 15.78 15.38
N LYS A 65 -1.40 16.04 14.18
CA LYS A 65 -0.73 17.31 13.87
C LYS A 65 -1.68 18.51 13.98
N ARG A 66 -2.91 18.39 13.47
CA ARG A 66 -3.92 19.45 13.59
C ARG A 66 -4.30 19.75 15.05
N ALA A 67 -4.40 18.72 15.89
CA ALA A 67 -4.71 18.88 17.31
C ALA A 67 -3.56 19.58 18.06
N ALA A 68 -2.30 19.22 17.76
CA ALA A 68 -1.13 19.90 18.30
C ALA A 68 -1.05 21.37 17.86
N ASP A 69 -1.21 21.63 16.56
CA ASP A 69 -1.20 22.99 15.98
C ASP A 69 -2.34 23.86 16.60
N GLN A 70 -3.51 23.27 16.90
CA GLN A 70 -4.61 23.98 17.59
C GLN A 70 -4.32 24.26 19.07
N ALA A 71 -3.72 23.31 19.79
CA ALA A 71 -3.36 23.50 21.18
C ALA A 71 -2.31 24.61 21.35
N GLU A 72 -1.35 24.70 20.43
CA GLU A 72 -0.38 25.80 20.39
C GLU A 72 -1.04 27.14 20.05
N ARG A 73 -1.90 27.19 19.03
CA ARG A 73 -2.66 28.42 18.69
C ARG A 73 -3.49 28.94 19.85
N ASN A 74 -4.19 28.07 20.58
CA ASN A 74 -4.98 28.46 21.74
C ASN A 74 -4.12 28.94 22.92
N ARG A 75 -2.85 28.53 23.00
CA ARG A 75 -1.92 28.99 24.05
C ARG A 75 -1.24 30.32 23.70
N GLY A 76 -0.93 30.56 22.43
CA GLY A 76 -0.29 31.81 21.98
C GLY A 76 -1.23 33.00 21.79
N GLY A 77 -2.55 32.77 21.81
CA GLY A 77 -3.57 33.82 21.70
C GLY A 77 -4.03 34.43 23.03
N ARG A 78 -3.34 34.14 24.15
CA ARG A 78 -3.57 34.76 25.46
C ARG A 78 -2.35 35.58 25.87
#